data_AF-A0A847CG64-F1
#
_entry.id   AF-A0A847CG64-F1
#
_cell.length_a   1.000
_cell.length_b   1.000
_cell.length_c   1.000
_cell.angle_alpha   90.00
_cell.angle_beta   90.00
_cell.angle_gamma   90.00
#
_symmetry.space_group_name_H-M   'P 1'
#
loop_
_entity.id
_entity.type
_entity.pdbx_description
1 polymer ?
#
loop_
_entity_poly.entity_id
_entity_poly.type
_entity_poly.pdbx_seq_one_letter_code
_entity_poly.pdbx_strand_id
1 'polypeptide(L)'
;MTLAEMLAENVNIKYGLAKQQYFTVNDFIVNASFEGNNFSISLMNLTVVDGSVIRPKFLRDAIKEIDDKYLIKHVHRKDLSEYSSLYFYLHYFPSFKFRKSESPDFILLDPNNNQIGLEIVHSITLNEAISEKIAKMCFGRNQDFTHILEYAKSKYVNVENTIEINQVNNQTYISPTKGLSDCRYFKQLILKNAITKANKQKKYQKLNKLYVLIDTTSGIGFDSINDANEVKTLFDMNIDKLQNVNKFIIVNRNDNILMEYTTENMKMNFWEENGLTTAST
;
A
#
# COMPACT_ATOMS: atom_id res chain seq x y z
N MET A 1 -5.60 -10.65 28.23
CA MET A 1 -5.05 -10.24 26.93
C MET A 1 -6.02 -9.27 26.29
N THR A 2 -5.59 -8.05 25.99
CA THR A 2 -6.40 -7.05 25.27
C THR A 2 -6.51 -7.40 23.79
N LEU A 3 -7.45 -6.79 23.06
CA LEU A 3 -7.54 -6.94 21.61
C LEU A 3 -6.23 -6.49 20.92
N ALA A 4 -5.62 -5.41 21.41
CA ALA A 4 -4.35 -4.90 20.90
C ALA A 4 -3.20 -5.90 21.09
N GLU A 5 -3.08 -6.51 22.28
CA GLU A 5 -2.09 -7.55 22.58
C GLU A 5 -2.28 -8.77 21.67
N MET A 6 -3.53 -9.24 21.55
CA MET A 6 -3.88 -10.38 20.70
C MET A 6 -3.53 -10.12 19.22
N LEU A 7 -3.92 -8.98 18.66
CA LEU A 7 -3.64 -8.63 17.27
C LEU A 7 -2.14 -8.48 17.02
N ALA A 8 -1.42 -7.80 17.91
CA ALA A 8 0.02 -7.62 17.78
C ALA A 8 0.80 -8.93 17.89
N GLU A 9 0.42 -9.81 18.81
CA GLU A 9 0.99 -11.16 18.93
C GLU A 9 0.79 -11.95 17.63
N ASN A 10 -0.45 -11.98 17.12
CA ASN A 10 -0.78 -12.68 15.89
C ASN A 10 -0.02 -12.12 14.67
N VAL A 11 0.10 -10.79 14.53
CA VAL A 11 0.94 -10.17 13.48
C VAL A 11 2.39 -10.64 13.63
N ASN A 12 2.96 -10.58 14.83
CA ASN A 12 4.35 -10.96 15.07
C ASN A 12 4.63 -12.42 14.74
N ILE A 13 3.69 -13.32 15.04
CA ILE A 13 3.78 -14.74 14.72
C ILE A 13 3.65 -14.95 13.20
N LYS A 14 2.58 -14.46 12.59
CA LYS A 14 2.27 -14.71 11.17
C LYS A 14 3.32 -14.12 10.23
N TYR A 15 3.81 -12.91 10.52
CA TYR A 15 4.84 -12.27 9.69
C TYR A 15 6.19 -13.00 9.80
N GLY A 16 6.49 -13.55 10.98
CA GLY A 16 7.66 -14.41 11.18
C GLY A 16 7.57 -15.71 10.38
N LEU A 17 6.43 -16.40 10.46
CA LEU A 17 6.19 -17.65 9.75
C LEU A 17 6.14 -17.47 8.23
N ALA A 18 5.63 -16.33 7.75
CA ALA A 18 5.54 -16.03 6.31
C ALA A 18 6.90 -15.95 5.61
N LYS A 19 8.00 -15.86 6.35
CA LYS A 19 9.36 -15.97 5.79
C LYS A 19 9.76 -17.42 5.48
N GLN A 20 9.07 -18.40 6.06
CA GLN A 20 9.45 -19.81 6.04
C GLN A 20 8.54 -20.64 5.14
N GLN A 21 7.26 -20.28 5.01
CA GLN A 21 6.28 -21.05 4.26
C GLN A 21 5.28 -20.18 3.51
N TYR A 22 4.54 -20.80 2.59
CA TYR A 22 3.48 -20.14 1.83
C TYR A 22 2.17 -20.09 2.62
N PHE A 23 1.44 -18.98 2.45
CA PHE A 23 0.16 -18.69 3.07
C PHE A 23 -0.85 -18.20 2.04
N THR A 24 -2.13 -18.31 2.39
CA THR A 24 -3.25 -17.65 1.74
C THR A 24 -3.70 -16.44 2.55
N VAL A 25 -4.56 -15.60 1.98
CA VAL A 25 -5.19 -14.48 2.71
C VAL A 25 -5.92 -14.98 3.95
N ASN A 26 -6.63 -16.11 3.85
CA ASN A 26 -7.41 -16.68 4.95
C ASN A 26 -6.56 -17.05 6.16
N ASP A 27 -5.30 -17.43 5.95
CA ASP A 27 -4.39 -17.75 7.06
C ASP A 27 -4.01 -16.52 7.91
N PHE A 28 -4.28 -15.31 7.39
CA PHE A 28 -4.06 -14.03 8.05
C PHE A 28 -5.34 -13.41 8.61
N ILE A 29 -6.47 -14.14 8.59
CA ILE A 29 -7.72 -13.68 9.20
C ILE A 29 -7.80 -14.20 10.63
N VAL A 30 -8.15 -13.32 11.57
CA VAL A 30 -8.45 -13.66 12.96
C VAL A 30 -9.86 -13.23 13.31
N ASN A 31 -10.57 -14.06 14.05
CA ASN A 31 -11.90 -13.75 14.55
C ASN A 31 -11.79 -13.14 15.94
N ALA A 32 -12.45 -12.00 16.16
CA ALA A 32 -12.50 -11.30 17.43
C ALA A 32 -13.95 -10.99 17.81
N SER A 33 -14.28 -11.03 19.09
CA SER A 33 -15.59 -10.62 19.60
C SER A 33 -15.46 -9.33 20.40
N PHE A 34 -16.27 -8.32 20.08
CA PHE A 34 -16.32 -7.04 20.77
C PHE A 34 -17.78 -6.64 20.98
N GLU A 35 -18.16 -6.37 22.23
CA GLU A 35 -19.54 -6.02 22.62
C GLU A 35 -20.59 -7.03 22.10
N GLY A 36 -20.23 -8.31 22.03
CA GLY A 36 -21.10 -9.39 21.54
C GLY A 36 -21.17 -9.54 20.01
N ASN A 37 -20.52 -8.66 19.25
CA ASN A 37 -20.41 -8.76 17.79
C ASN A 37 -19.10 -9.46 17.40
N ASN A 38 -19.18 -10.39 16.44
CA ASN A 38 -18.01 -11.08 15.90
C ASN A 38 -17.50 -10.35 14.66
N PHE A 39 -16.19 -10.15 14.58
CA PHE A 39 -15.50 -9.50 13.47
C PHE A 39 -14.38 -10.39 12.96
N SER A 40 -14.29 -10.51 11.64
CA SER A 40 -13.14 -11.09 10.95
C SER A 40 -12.14 -9.96 10.67
N ILE A 41 -10.93 -10.03 11.22
CA ILE A 41 -9.91 -9.00 11.09
C ILE A 41 -8.75 -9.56 10.27
N SER A 42 -8.38 -8.87 9.20
CA SER A 42 -7.16 -9.17 8.44
C SER A 42 -5.94 -8.63 9.18
N LEU A 43 -4.98 -9.51 9.46
CA LEU A 43 -3.69 -9.16 10.05
C LEU A 43 -2.77 -8.47 9.04
N MET A 44 -3.05 -8.54 7.73
CA MET A 44 -2.22 -7.96 6.68
C MET A 44 -2.31 -6.42 6.64
N ASN A 45 -3.47 -5.87 6.99
CA ASN A 45 -3.75 -4.42 6.97
C ASN A 45 -4.47 -3.90 8.23
N LEU A 46 -4.74 -4.77 9.20
CA LEU A 46 -5.48 -4.46 10.44
C LEU A 46 -6.81 -3.76 10.14
N THR A 47 -7.61 -4.39 9.28
CA THR A 47 -8.98 -3.97 8.95
C THR A 47 -9.96 -5.13 9.08
N VAL A 48 -11.25 -4.82 9.18
CA VAL A 48 -12.30 -5.82 9.15
C VAL A 48 -12.47 -6.32 7.71
N VAL A 49 -12.52 -7.63 7.50
CA VAL A 49 -12.60 -8.28 6.18
C VAL A 49 -13.90 -7.92 5.47
N ASP A 50 -15.02 -7.98 6.20
CA ASP A 50 -16.33 -7.56 5.72
C ASP A 50 -16.63 -6.14 6.24
N GLY A 51 -16.59 -5.14 5.38
CA GLY A 51 -16.81 -3.77 5.83
C GLY A 51 -17.02 -2.77 4.72
N SER A 52 -18.30 -2.50 4.44
CA SER A 52 -18.77 -1.17 4.01
C SER A 52 -18.44 -0.05 5.03
N VAL A 53 -17.80 -0.38 6.15
CA VAL A 53 -17.45 0.50 7.27
C VAL A 53 -15.93 0.69 7.33
N ILE A 54 -15.49 1.92 7.09
CA ILE A 54 -14.10 2.35 7.31
C ILE A 54 -13.73 2.11 8.78
N ARG A 55 -12.81 1.16 9.02
CA ARG A 55 -12.14 0.77 10.29
C ARG A 55 -12.88 1.21 11.57
N PRO A 56 -13.67 0.33 12.24
CA PRO A 56 -14.52 0.71 13.37
C PRO A 56 -13.73 1.24 14.57
N LYS A 57 -14.39 2.02 15.44
CA LYS A 57 -13.73 2.71 16.57
C LYS A 57 -12.93 1.77 17.46
N PHE A 58 -13.50 0.63 17.85
CA PHE A 58 -12.80 -0.35 18.71
C PHE A 58 -11.47 -0.82 18.10
N LEU A 59 -11.43 -1.00 16.78
CA LEU A 59 -10.23 -1.42 16.07
C LEU A 59 -9.22 -0.27 15.95
N ARG A 60 -9.69 0.98 15.78
CA ARG A 60 -8.83 2.17 15.85
C ARG A 60 -8.20 2.32 17.23
N ASP A 61 -8.96 2.10 18.29
CA ASP A 61 -8.47 2.17 19.67
C ASP A 61 -7.42 1.07 19.93
N ALA A 62 -7.66 -0.16 19.45
CA ALA A 62 -6.68 -1.24 19.52
C ALA A 62 -5.39 -0.93 18.74
N ILE A 63 -5.50 -0.40 17.52
CA ILE A 63 -4.32 -0.01 16.71
C ILE A 63 -3.54 1.11 17.38
N LYS A 64 -4.22 2.08 17.98
CA LYS A 64 -3.57 3.14 18.77
C LYS A 64 -2.79 2.55 19.94
N GLU A 65 -3.38 1.61 20.68
CA GLU A 65 -2.68 0.92 21.77
C GLU A 65 -1.45 0.15 21.27
N ILE A 66 -1.57 -0.57 20.14
CA ILE A 66 -0.43 -1.22 19.47
C ILE A 66 0.68 -0.22 19.14
N ASP A 67 0.29 0.96 18.65
CA ASP A 67 1.21 2.02 18.27
C ASP A 67 1.93 2.62 19.49
N ASP A 68 1.18 2.98 20.53
CA ASP A 68 1.66 3.63 21.75
C ASP A 68 2.52 2.70 22.62
N LYS A 69 2.17 1.40 22.69
CA LYS A 69 2.91 0.39 23.49
C LYS A 69 4.00 -0.36 22.70
N TYR A 70 4.21 -0.04 21.43
CA TYR A 70 5.22 -0.72 20.60
C TYR A 70 5.06 -2.25 20.52
N LEU A 71 3.82 -2.76 20.49
CA LEU A 71 3.53 -4.20 20.61
C LEU A 71 3.97 -5.02 19.37
N ILE A 72 3.95 -4.42 18.18
CA ILE A 72 4.46 -5.07 16.96
C ILE A 72 5.95 -4.79 16.83
N LYS A 73 6.74 -5.85 16.59
CA LYS A 73 8.20 -5.76 16.38
C LYS A 73 8.50 -4.74 15.28
N HIS A 74 9.53 -3.93 15.48
CA HIS A 74 9.90 -2.86 14.56
C HIS A 74 10.10 -3.34 13.11
N VAL A 75 10.65 -4.54 12.91
CA VAL A 75 10.78 -5.16 11.58
C VAL A 75 9.43 -5.41 10.92
N HIS A 76 8.44 -5.94 11.65
CA HIS A 76 7.11 -6.23 11.11
C HIS A 76 6.27 -4.96 10.92
N ARG A 77 6.50 -3.91 11.72
CA ARG A 77 5.87 -2.61 11.49
C ARG A 77 6.23 -2.02 10.13
N LYS A 78 7.47 -2.23 9.66
CA LYS A 78 7.90 -1.79 8.33
C LYS A 78 7.21 -2.59 7.22
N ASP A 79 6.99 -3.89 7.47
CA ASP A 79 6.35 -4.77 6.51
C ASP A 79 4.83 -4.50 6.36
N LEU A 80 4.17 -3.89 7.35
CA LEU A 80 2.70 -3.69 7.34
C LEU A 80 2.17 -3.01 6.07
N SER A 81 2.86 -2.00 5.53
CA SER A 81 2.41 -1.35 4.30
C SER A 81 2.52 -2.28 3.09
N GLU A 82 3.60 -3.05 2.99
CA GLU A 82 3.79 -4.05 1.93
C GLU A 82 2.72 -5.14 1.99
N TYR A 83 2.42 -5.66 3.20
CA TYR A 83 1.33 -6.61 3.39
C TYR A 83 -0.05 -6.01 3.08
N SER A 84 -0.26 -4.73 3.35
CA SER A 84 -1.52 -4.06 3.02
C SER A 84 -1.74 -4.02 1.52
N SER A 85 -0.75 -3.57 0.74
CA SER A 85 -0.88 -3.56 -0.73
C SER A 85 -1.01 -4.98 -1.29
N LEU A 86 -0.30 -5.96 -0.71
CA LEU A 86 -0.45 -7.37 -1.08
C LEU A 86 -1.87 -7.89 -0.81
N TYR A 87 -2.48 -7.54 0.33
CA TYR A 87 -3.84 -7.95 0.69
C TYR A 87 -4.84 -7.50 -0.38
N PHE A 88 -4.72 -6.26 -0.87
CA PHE A 88 -5.58 -5.73 -1.93
C PHE A 88 -5.40 -6.50 -3.24
N TYR A 89 -4.14 -6.74 -3.64
CA TYR A 89 -3.86 -7.55 -4.84
C TYR A 89 -4.45 -8.97 -4.73
N LEU A 90 -4.29 -9.63 -3.59
CA LEU A 90 -4.79 -10.99 -3.38
C LEU A 90 -6.31 -11.07 -3.27
N HIS A 91 -7.00 -9.95 -3.04
CA HIS A 91 -8.47 -9.92 -3.10
C HIS A 91 -8.98 -10.22 -4.52
N TYR A 92 -8.30 -9.72 -5.56
CA TYR A 92 -8.60 -10.04 -6.96
C TYR A 92 -8.04 -11.38 -7.42
N PHE A 93 -6.97 -11.84 -6.77
CA PHE A 93 -6.29 -13.10 -7.11
C PHE A 93 -6.24 -14.06 -5.91
N PRO A 94 -7.40 -14.48 -5.36
CA PRO A 94 -7.48 -15.21 -4.08
C PRO A 94 -6.88 -16.62 -4.14
N SER A 95 -6.68 -17.16 -5.34
CA SER A 95 -6.06 -18.48 -5.54
C SER A 95 -4.54 -18.47 -5.37
N PHE A 96 -3.91 -17.30 -5.28
CA PHE A 96 -2.47 -17.18 -5.11
C PHE A 96 -2.08 -17.47 -3.66
N LYS A 97 -0.98 -18.19 -3.47
CA LYS A 97 -0.30 -18.26 -2.17
C LYS A 97 0.90 -17.32 -2.16
N PHE A 98 1.32 -16.86 -0.99
CA PHE A 98 2.44 -15.95 -0.86
C PHE A 98 3.37 -16.33 0.30
N ARG A 99 4.64 -15.95 0.19
CA ARG A 99 5.60 -15.92 1.30
C ARG A 99 6.39 -14.62 1.26
N LYS A 100 6.78 -14.08 2.42
CA LYS A 100 7.69 -12.93 2.50
C LYS A 100 9.08 -13.36 2.10
N SER A 101 9.76 -12.50 1.35
CA SER A 101 11.15 -12.69 0.95
C SER A 101 11.92 -11.38 1.19
N GLU A 102 13.25 -11.50 1.26
CA GLU A 102 14.13 -10.33 1.37
C GLU A 102 14.27 -9.61 0.04
N SER A 103 14.34 -10.37 -1.06
CA SER A 103 14.37 -9.82 -2.41
C SER A 103 13.95 -10.89 -3.42
N PRO A 104 12.78 -10.74 -4.10
CA PRO A 104 11.81 -9.64 -4.01
C PRO A 104 11.03 -9.61 -2.68
N ASP A 105 10.18 -8.60 -2.47
CA ASP A 105 9.44 -8.40 -1.21
C ASP A 105 8.56 -9.61 -0.86
N PHE A 106 7.92 -10.22 -1.87
CA PHE A 106 7.18 -11.47 -1.73
C PHE A 106 7.48 -12.43 -2.88
N ILE A 107 7.30 -13.71 -2.62
CA ILE A 107 7.21 -14.74 -3.65
C ILE A 107 5.79 -15.27 -3.64
N LEU A 108 5.14 -15.18 -4.78
CA LEU A 108 3.81 -15.71 -5.02
C LEU A 108 3.91 -17.08 -5.68
N LEU A 109 2.92 -17.92 -5.40
CA LEU A 109 2.70 -19.20 -6.06
C LEU A 109 1.33 -19.15 -6.73
N ASP A 110 1.33 -19.23 -8.06
CA ASP A 110 0.09 -19.30 -8.83
C ASP A 110 -0.58 -20.69 -8.67
N PRO A 111 -1.83 -20.87 -9.16
CA PRO A 111 -2.52 -22.16 -9.07
C PRO A 111 -1.81 -23.33 -9.76
N ASN A 112 -0.89 -23.04 -10.68
CA ASN A 112 -0.09 -24.02 -11.41
C ASN A 112 1.29 -24.26 -10.75
N ASN A 113 1.50 -23.75 -9.54
CA ASN A 113 2.75 -23.81 -8.78
C ASN A 113 3.94 -23.08 -9.43
N ASN A 114 3.69 -22.10 -10.30
CA ASN A 114 4.75 -21.23 -10.79
C ASN A 114 5.09 -20.18 -9.74
N GLN A 115 6.39 -19.99 -9.51
CA GLN A 115 6.89 -18.93 -8.64
C GLN A 115 6.98 -17.61 -9.37
N ILE A 116 6.37 -16.59 -8.79
CA ILE A 116 6.37 -15.22 -9.29
C ILE A 116 6.92 -14.32 -8.19
N GLY A 117 7.98 -13.58 -8.50
CA GLY A 117 8.45 -12.52 -7.61
C GLY A 117 7.48 -11.35 -7.61
N LEU A 118 7.24 -10.75 -6.45
CA LEU A 118 6.46 -9.53 -6.32
C LEU A 118 7.27 -8.48 -5.55
N GLU A 119 7.60 -7.38 -6.20
CA GLU A 119 8.10 -6.16 -5.55
C GLU A 119 6.94 -5.19 -5.35
N ILE A 120 6.90 -4.55 -4.18
CA ILE A 120 5.91 -3.54 -3.86
C ILE A 120 6.60 -2.19 -3.76
N VAL A 121 5.96 -1.16 -4.31
CA VAL A 121 6.42 0.22 -4.21
C VAL A 121 5.25 1.16 -4.04
N HIS A 122 5.41 2.15 -3.16
CA HIS A 122 4.43 3.21 -2.99
C HIS A 122 4.84 4.42 -3.85
N SER A 123 3.91 4.93 -4.64
CA SER A 123 4.06 6.14 -5.46
C SER A 123 3.44 7.34 -4.76
N ILE A 124 4.02 7.68 -3.60
CA ILE A 124 3.67 8.90 -2.83
C ILE A 124 4.69 10.00 -3.05
N THR A 125 4.18 11.23 -3.11
CA THR A 125 5.03 12.42 -3.02
C THR A 125 5.69 12.51 -1.64
N LEU A 126 6.79 13.26 -1.57
CA LEU A 126 7.45 13.53 -0.29
C LEU A 126 6.50 14.24 0.69
N ASN A 127 5.66 15.15 0.17
CA ASN A 127 4.77 15.95 1.00
C ASN A 127 3.63 15.10 1.60
N GLU A 128 3.09 14.15 0.84
CA GLU A 128 2.15 13.15 1.35
C GLU A 128 2.81 12.30 2.44
N ALA A 129 4.01 11.78 2.19
CA ALA A 129 4.75 10.98 3.18
C ALA A 129 5.01 11.76 4.49
N ILE A 130 5.27 13.07 4.42
CA ILE A 130 5.43 13.93 5.60
C ILE A 130 4.09 14.12 6.30
N SER A 131 3.04 14.44 5.56
CA SER A 131 1.69 14.67 6.09
C SER A 131 1.15 13.44 6.82
N GLU A 132 1.30 12.25 6.24
CA GLU A 132 0.89 11.00 6.86
C GLU A 132 1.64 10.72 8.16
N LYS A 133 2.94 11.03 8.22
CA LYS A 133 3.72 10.87 9.46
C LYS A 133 3.29 11.83 10.55
N ILE A 134 2.99 13.08 10.21
CA ILE A 134 2.47 14.06 11.17
C ILE A 134 1.09 13.62 11.65
N ALA A 135 0.19 13.25 10.73
CA ALA A 135 -1.13 12.75 11.07
C ALA A 135 -1.04 11.51 11.99
N LYS A 136 -0.20 10.53 11.66
CA LYS A 136 0.01 9.34 12.49
C LYS A 136 0.53 9.69 13.90
N MET A 137 1.35 10.72 14.01
CA MET A 137 1.97 11.08 15.30
C MET A 137 1.12 12.01 16.15
N CYS A 138 0.26 12.81 15.55
CA CYS A 138 -0.49 13.83 16.27
C CYS A 138 -2.01 13.59 16.27
N PHE A 139 -2.58 13.08 15.17
CA PHE A 139 -4.02 12.86 15.04
C PHE A 139 -4.42 11.56 15.74
N GLY A 140 -5.48 11.61 16.55
CA GLY A 140 -5.90 10.51 17.44
C GLY A 140 -5.27 10.55 18.84
N ARG A 141 -4.31 11.46 19.09
CA ARG A 141 -3.76 11.76 20.42
C ARG A 141 -4.28 13.08 21.02
N ASN A 142 -5.33 13.65 20.42
CA ASN A 142 -5.96 14.92 20.80
C ASN A 142 -4.95 16.07 20.99
N GLN A 143 -3.87 16.07 20.20
CA GLN A 143 -2.90 17.16 20.21
C GLN A 143 -3.55 18.41 19.63
N ASP A 144 -3.29 19.56 20.25
CA ASP A 144 -3.76 20.84 19.74
C ASP A 144 -2.93 21.31 18.53
N PHE A 145 -3.44 22.34 17.85
CA PHE A 145 -2.81 22.93 16.67
C PHE A 145 -1.34 23.34 16.92
N THR A 146 -1.05 23.96 18.06
CA THR A 146 0.29 24.44 18.42
C THR A 146 1.26 23.27 18.51
N HIS A 147 0.88 22.20 19.21
CA HIS A 147 1.71 21.02 19.37
C HIS A 147 1.97 20.30 18.04
N ILE A 148 0.96 20.24 17.16
CA ILE A 148 1.11 19.68 15.81
C ILE A 148 2.13 20.49 15.00
N LEU A 149 2.04 21.82 15.04
CA LEU A 149 2.93 22.70 14.30
C LEU A 149 4.37 22.62 14.80
N GLU A 150 4.59 22.60 16.11
CA GLU A 150 5.90 22.43 16.73
C GLU A 150 6.53 21.07 16.40
N TYR A 151 5.73 20.00 16.46
CA TYR A 151 6.16 18.68 16.03
C TYR A 151 6.59 18.69 14.55
N ALA A 152 5.78 19.26 13.67
CA ALA A 152 6.08 19.34 12.24
C ALA A 152 7.39 20.09 11.98
N LYS A 153 7.56 21.29 12.58
CA LYS A 153 8.74 22.14 12.39
C LYS A 153 10.02 21.55 12.98
N SER A 154 9.91 20.82 14.10
CA SER A 154 11.07 20.17 14.71
C SER A 154 11.54 18.92 13.97
N LYS A 155 10.66 18.26 13.22
CA LYS A 155 10.97 17.00 12.50
C LYS A 155 11.27 17.17 11.03
N TYR A 156 10.70 18.17 10.35
CA TYR A 156 10.79 18.32 8.91
C TYR A 156 11.27 19.72 8.53
N VAL A 157 12.41 19.77 7.83
CA VAL A 157 12.99 21.01 7.32
C VAL A 157 12.04 21.64 6.30
N ASN A 158 11.79 22.95 6.41
CA ASN A 158 10.92 23.71 5.50
C ASN A 158 9.50 23.16 5.37
N VAL A 159 8.99 22.48 6.41
CA VAL A 159 7.63 21.88 6.41
C VAL A 159 6.55 22.91 6.09
N GLU A 160 6.74 24.15 6.55
CA GLU A 160 5.83 25.26 6.32
C GLU A 160 5.78 25.71 4.86
N ASN A 161 6.70 25.25 3.99
CA ASN A 161 6.69 25.53 2.56
C ASN A 161 6.20 24.34 1.73
N THR A 162 6.08 23.15 2.31
CA THR A 162 5.80 21.91 1.58
C THR A 162 4.40 21.38 1.85
N ILE A 163 3.89 21.52 3.07
CA ILE A 163 2.55 21.09 3.46
C ILE A 163 1.77 22.25 4.08
N GLU A 164 0.45 22.12 4.11
CA GLU A 164 -0.43 23.11 4.69
C GLU A 164 -1.02 22.56 5.99
N ILE A 165 -0.79 23.26 7.10
CA ILE A 165 -1.36 22.93 8.41
C ILE A 165 -2.18 24.15 8.85
N ASN A 166 -3.50 24.00 8.87
CA ASN A 166 -4.43 25.08 9.16
C ASN A 166 -5.35 24.73 10.33
N GLN A 167 -5.89 25.75 10.99
CA GLN A 167 -6.98 25.60 11.94
C GLN A 167 -8.25 26.22 11.35
N VAL A 168 -9.30 25.41 11.25
CA VAL A 168 -10.63 25.86 10.78
C VAL A 168 -11.66 25.36 11.78
N ASN A 169 -12.52 26.25 12.29
CA ASN A 169 -13.56 25.89 13.27
C ASN A 169 -13.03 25.08 14.47
N ASN A 170 -11.89 25.49 15.05
CA ASN A 170 -11.16 24.80 16.13
C ASN A 170 -10.67 23.38 15.82
N GLN A 171 -10.73 22.94 14.56
CA GLN A 171 -10.18 21.67 14.11
C GLN A 171 -8.89 21.91 13.30
N THR A 172 -7.90 21.05 13.52
CA THR A 172 -6.63 21.10 12.77
C THR A 172 -6.74 20.26 11.51
N TYR A 173 -6.40 20.87 10.38
CA TYR A 173 -6.36 20.23 9.07
C TYR A 173 -4.91 20.17 8.60
N ILE A 174 -4.53 19.05 8.00
CA ILE A 174 -3.25 18.89 7.31
C ILE A 174 -3.58 18.53 5.86
N SER A 175 -3.07 19.33 4.93
CA SER A 175 -3.08 19.04 3.51
C SER A 175 -1.64 18.78 3.04
N PRO A 176 -1.42 17.75 2.20
CA PRO A 176 -0.09 17.45 1.67
C PRO A 176 0.41 18.50 0.68
N THR A 177 -0.40 19.49 0.31
CA THR A 177 -0.05 20.47 -0.72
C THR A 177 -0.63 21.83 -0.35
N LYS A 178 0.09 22.89 -0.72
CA LYS A 178 -0.44 24.26 -0.67
C LYS A 178 -1.10 24.56 -2.01
N GLY A 179 -2.44 24.57 -2.04
CA GLY A 179 -3.20 24.85 -3.26
C GLY A 179 -3.29 23.68 -4.25
N LEU A 180 -3.21 23.98 -5.55
CA LEU A 180 -3.41 23.01 -6.62
C LEU A 180 -2.14 22.22 -6.93
N SER A 181 -2.29 20.93 -7.24
CA SER A 181 -1.19 20.03 -7.62
C SER A 181 -1.24 19.63 -9.09
N ASP A 182 -0.07 19.58 -9.74
CA ASP A 182 0.05 19.08 -11.11
C ASP A 182 -0.08 17.55 -11.12
N CYS A 183 -1.22 17.07 -11.61
CA CYS A 183 -1.53 15.64 -11.64
C CYS A 183 -0.56 14.83 -12.52
N ARG A 184 0.13 15.46 -13.47
CA ARG A 184 1.14 14.79 -14.33
C ARG A 184 2.33 14.29 -13.52
N TYR A 185 2.62 14.93 -12.38
CA TYR A 185 3.70 14.52 -11.49
C TYR A 185 3.50 13.08 -10.98
N PHE A 186 2.28 12.68 -10.65
CA PHE A 186 1.99 11.33 -10.15
C PHE A 186 2.26 10.26 -11.21
N LYS A 187 1.90 10.51 -12.47
CA LYS A 187 2.18 9.59 -13.59
C LYS A 187 3.69 9.42 -13.82
N GLN A 188 4.45 10.50 -13.72
CA GLN A 188 5.92 10.45 -13.77
C GLN A 188 6.53 9.73 -12.57
N LEU A 189 5.94 9.88 -11.38
CA LEU A 189 6.36 9.18 -10.17
C LEU A 189 6.16 7.66 -10.31
N ILE A 190 5.02 7.23 -10.87
CA ILE A 190 4.77 5.82 -11.22
C ILE A 190 5.86 5.29 -12.15
N LEU A 191 6.16 5.98 -13.25
CA LEU A 191 7.24 5.59 -14.18
C LEU A 191 8.59 5.50 -13.46
N LYS A 192 8.95 6.51 -12.65
CA LYS A 192 10.21 6.54 -11.91
C LYS A 192 10.34 5.32 -10.98
N ASN A 193 9.27 4.97 -10.27
CA ASN A 193 9.23 3.83 -9.38
C ASN A 193 9.32 2.51 -10.16
N ALA A 194 8.61 2.39 -11.29
CA ALA A 194 8.68 1.25 -12.19
C ALA A 194 10.12 0.99 -12.67
N ILE A 195 10.79 2.03 -13.20
CA ILE A 195 12.19 1.94 -13.66
C ILE A 195 13.13 1.58 -12.49
N THR A 196 12.93 2.17 -11.31
CA THR A 196 13.77 1.91 -10.14
C THR A 196 13.69 0.43 -9.73
N LYS A 197 12.49 -0.15 -9.68
CA LYS A 197 12.28 -1.56 -9.35
C LYS A 197 12.77 -2.49 -10.45
N ALA A 198 12.54 -2.15 -11.72
CA ALA A 198 13.06 -2.91 -12.86
C ALA A 198 14.60 -2.98 -12.84
N ASN A 199 15.28 -1.91 -12.46
CA ASN A 199 16.74 -1.90 -12.32
C ASN A 199 17.25 -2.75 -11.13
N LYS A 200 16.48 -2.83 -10.05
CA LYS A 200 16.81 -3.69 -8.88
C LYS A 200 16.76 -5.18 -9.24
N GLN A 201 15.92 -5.56 -10.20
CA GLN A 201 15.69 -6.95 -10.63
C GLN A 201 16.94 -7.66 -11.14
N LYS A 202 17.93 -6.95 -11.68
CA LYS A 202 19.19 -7.56 -12.16
C LYS A 202 19.89 -8.44 -11.12
N LYS A 203 19.50 -8.32 -9.84
CA LYS A 203 20.00 -9.10 -8.70
C LYS A 203 19.20 -10.39 -8.40
N TYR A 204 18.06 -10.64 -9.06
CA TYR A 204 17.13 -11.74 -8.73
C TYR A 204 17.29 -12.93 -9.68
N GLN A 205 18.42 -13.63 -9.58
CA GLN A 205 18.85 -14.66 -10.54
C GLN A 205 18.00 -15.96 -10.60
N LYS A 206 16.83 -16.07 -9.94
CA LYS A 206 16.17 -17.38 -9.72
C LYS A 206 14.65 -17.45 -9.91
N LEU A 207 13.97 -16.41 -10.40
CA LEU A 207 12.50 -16.42 -10.51
C LEU A 207 12.03 -16.48 -11.96
N ASN A 208 10.96 -17.26 -12.20
CA ASN A 208 10.38 -17.46 -13.54
C ASN A 208 9.72 -16.18 -14.08
N LYS A 209 9.13 -15.39 -13.18
CA LYS A 209 8.49 -14.12 -13.49
C LYS A 209 8.73 -13.11 -12.36
N LEU A 210 8.80 -11.83 -12.69
CA LEU A 210 8.77 -10.74 -11.73
C LEU A 210 7.60 -9.79 -12.05
N TYR A 211 6.79 -9.52 -11.04
CA TYR A 211 5.77 -8.48 -11.03
C TYR A 211 6.19 -7.34 -10.11
N VAL A 212 5.75 -6.13 -10.46
CA VAL A 212 5.88 -4.95 -9.62
C VAL A 212 4.49 -4.40 -9.34
N LEU A 213 4.09 -4.39 -8.07
CA LEU A 213 2.89 -3.75 -7.58
C LEU A 213 3.21 -2.32 -7.18
N ILE A 214 2.59 -1.35 -7.85
CA ILE A 214 2.74 0.07 -7.59
C ILE A 214 1.47 0.56 -6.89
N ASP A 215 1.59 0.83 -5.60
CA ASP A 215 0.51 1.38 -4.79
C ASP A 215 0.55 2.91 -4.87
N THR A 216 -0.49 3.50 -5.44
CA THR A 216 -0.60 4.96 -5.57
C THR A 216 -1.04 5.63 -4.27
N THR A 217 -1.61 4.90 -3.31
CA THR A 217 -2.07 5.29 -1.95
C THR A 217 -3.04 6.48 -1.82
N SER A 218 -2.95 7.53 -2.63
CA SER A 218 -3.81 8.71 -2.54
C SER A 218 -4.84 8.77 -3.67
N GLY A 219 -4.69 7.96 -4.72
CA GLY A 219 -5.60 7.94 -5.87
C GLY A 219 -5.66 9.26 -6.66
N ILE A 220 -4.83 10.26 -6.30
CA ILE A 220 -4.91 11.59 -6.89
C ILE A 220 -4.37 11.55 -8.32
N GLY A 221 -5.23 11.86 -9.29
CA GLY A 221 -4.86 12.02 -10.70
C GLY A 221 -4.63 10.72 -11.46
N PHE A 222 -5.21 9.61 -10.98
CA PHE A 222 -5.14 8.31 -11.64
C PHE A 222 -6.40 7.48 -11.34
N ASP A 223 -7.52 7.82 -11.98
CA ASP A 223 -8.82 7.18 -11.77
C ASP A 223 -9.56 6.85 -13.08
N SER A 224 -9.02 7.26 -14.23
CA SER A 224 -9.64 7.07 -15.54
C SER A 224 -8.78 6.26 -16.51
N ILE A 225 -9.42 5.72 -17.55
CA ILE A 225 -8.72 5.03 -18.64
C ILE A 225 -7.73 5.97 -19.36
N ASN A 226 -8.02 7.27 -19.43
CA ASN A 226 -7.11 8.26 -20.01
C ASN A 226 -5.82 8.36 -19.22
N ASP A 227 -5.90 8.33 -17.88
CA ASP A 227 -4.71 8.31 -17.05
C ASP A 227 -3.90 7.03 -17.26
N ALA A 228 -4.57 5.88 -17.34
CA ALA A 228 -3.93 4.60 -17.64
C ALA A 228 -3.25 4.60 -19.01
N ASN A 229 -3.85 5.22 -20.03
CA ASN A 229 -3.26 5.38 -21.35
C ASN A 229 -2.03 6.30 -21.34
N GLU A 230 -2.05 7.37 -20.54
CA GLU A 230 -0.87 8.22 -20.36
C GLU A 230 0.29 7.45 -19.69
N VAL A 231 0.00 6.68 -18.64
CA VAL A 231 1.01 5.82 -17.99
C VAL A 231 1.51 4.73 -18.95
N LYS A 232 0.62 4.10 -19.73
CA LYS A 232 1.00 3.16 -20.80
C LYS A 232 1.97 3.81 -21.78
N THR A 233 1.65 5.01 -22.27
CA THR A 233 2.52 5.75 -23.20
C THR A 233 3.90 6.00 -22.60
N LEU A 234 3.95 6.41 -21.33
CA LEU A 234 5.21 6.58 -20.60
C LEU A 234 6.01 5.28 -20.48
N PHE A 235 5.33 4.14 -20.27
CA PHE A 235 5.95 2.82 -20.18
C PHE A 235 6.47 2.36 -21.55
N ASP A 236 5.67 2.49 -22.61
CA ASP A 236 6.05 2.13 -23.98
C ASP A 236 7.30 2.91 -24.41
N MET A 237 7.33 4.22 -24.17
CA MET A 237 8.49 5.08 -24.46
C MET A 237 9.75 4.73 -23.66
N ASN A 238 9.62 3.96 -22.58
CA ASN A 238 10.72 3.55 -21.71
C ASN A 238 10.86 2.02 -21.60
N ILE A 239 10.32 1.27 -22.57
CA ILE A 239 10.24 -0.19 -22.49
C ILE A 239 11.61 -0.81 -22.23
N ASP A 240 12.67 -0.27 -22.83
CA ASP A 240 14.06 -0.71 -22.68
C ASP A 240 14.56 -0.76 -21.24
N LYS A 241 13.98 0.08 -20.37
CA LYS A 241 14.30 0.12 -18.95
C LYS A 241 13.41 -0.80 -18.12
N LEU A 242 12.32 -1.30 -18.69
CA LEU A 242 11.26 -2.05 -18.02
C LEU A 242 11.25 -3.55 -18.38
N GLN A 243 11.94 -3.95 -19.45
CA GLN A 243 11.93 -5.31 -20.04
C GLN A 243 12.19 -6.46 -19.03
N ASN A 244 12.91 -6.19 -17.95
CA ASN A 244 13.26 -7.19 -16.92
C ASN A 244 12.13 -7.51 -15.92
N VAL A 245 11.00 -6.81 -16.03
CA VAL A 245 9.79 -7.04 -15.23
C VAL A 245 8.73 -7.56 -16.19
N ASN A 246 8.02 -8.64 -15.85
CA ASN A 246 6.99 -9.21 -16.74
C ASN A 246 5.69 -8.40 -16.71
N LYS A 247 5.31 -7.90 -15.53
CA LYS A 247 4.06 -7.17 -15.34
C LYS A 247 4.20 -6.06 -14.29
N PHE A 248 3.65 -4.90 -14.60
CA PHE A 248 3.37 -3.85 -13.61
C PHE A 248 1.88 -3.86 -13.29
N ILE A 249 1.53 -3.85 -12.01
CA ILE A 249 0.16 -3.72 -11.54
C ILE A 249 0.07 -2.43 -10.74
N ILE A 250 -0.85 -1.55 -11.11
CA ILE A 250 -1.07 -0.28 -10.40
C ILE A 250 -2.37 -0.41 -9.60
N VAL A 251 -2.28 -0.15 -8.31
CA VAL A 251 -3.40 -0.19 -7.36
C VAL A 251 -3.58 1.15 -6.66
N ASN A 252 -4.75 1.35 -6.06
CA ASN A 252 -5.00 2.48 -5.16
C ASN A 252 -5.49 2.00 -3.77
N ARG A 253 -5.73 2.99 -2.90
CA ARG A 253 -6.16 2.78 -1.51
C ARG A 253 -7.64 2.43 -1.33
N ASN A 254 -8.43 2.46 -2.40
CA ASN A 254 -9.81 1.97 -2.40
C ASN A 254 -9.87 0.49 -2.78
N ASP A 255 -8.74 -0.22 -2.59
CA ASP A 255 -8.57 -1.63 -2.89
C ASP A 255 -8.87 -1.97 -4.34
N ASN A 256 -8.65 -1.03 -5.28
CA ASN A 256 -8.88 -1.24 -6.70
C ASN A 256 -7.56 -1.46 -7.44
N ILE A 257 -7.52 -2.51 -8.28
CA ILE A 257 -6.58 -2.54 -9.40
C ILE A 257 -7.07 -1.52 -10.41
N LEU A 258 -6.19 -0.64 -10.87
CA LEU A 258 -6.51 0.41 -11.83
C LEU A 258 -6.01 0.03 -13.22
N MET A 259 -4.79 -0.50 -13.31
CA MET A 259 -4.30 -1.05 -14.56
C MET A 259 -3.26 -2.15 -14.33
N GLU A 260 -3.18 -3.05 -15.31
CA GLU A 260 -2.05 -3.95 -15.50
C GLU A 260 -1.35 -3.61 -16.81
N TYR A 261 -0.03 -3.69 -16.82
CA TYR A 261 0.79 -3.55 -18.02
C TYR A 261 1.73 -4.74 -18.14
N THR A 262 1.63 -5.48 -19.25
CA THR A 262 2.50 -6.62 -19.57
C THR A 262 3.58 -6.16 -20.54
N THR A 263 4.85 -6.34 -20.17
CA THR A 263 5.99 -5.78 -20.92
C THR A 263 6.29 -6.53 -22.22
N GLU A 264 6.12 -7.86 -22.24
CA GLU A 264 6.45 -8.72 -23.38
C GLU A 264 5.70 -8.31 -24.65
N ASN A 265 4.44 -7.91 -24.52
CA ASN A 265 3.57 -7.53 -25.63
C ASN A 265 3.03 -6.10 -25.51
N MET A 266 3.58 -5.30 -24.58
CA MET A 266 3.15 -3.91 -24.31
C MET A 266 1.64 -3.75 -24.10
N LYS A 267 0.97 -4.80 -23.61
CA LYS A 267 -0.49 -4.81 -23.44
C LYS A 267 -0.87 -4.19 -22.11
N MET A 268 -1.79 -3.22 -22.16
CA MET A 268 -2.42 -2.64 -20.99
C MET A 268 -3.84 -3.20 -20.83
N ASN A 269 -4.21 -3.57 -19.61
CA ASN A 269 -5.59 -3.85 -19.21
C ASN A 269 -6.02 -2.79 -18.20
N PHE A 270 -7.11 -2.09 -18.46
CA PHE A 270 -7.72 -1.15 -17.53
C PHE A 270 -8.83 -1.87 -16.76
N TRP A 271 -8.95 -1.54 -15.48
CA TRP A 271 -9.94 -2.14 -14.58
C TRP A 271 -10.91 -1.05 -14.17
N GLU A 272 -12.11 -1.04 -14.76
CA GLU A 272 -13.20 -0.19 -14.28
C GLU A 272 -13.73 -0.76 -12.94
N GLU A 273 -14.39 0.09 -12.13
CA GLU A 273 -14.97 -0.30 -10.83
C GLU A 273 -15.94 -1.51 -10.90
N ASN A 274 -16.29 -2.01 -12.10
CA ASN A 274 -17.14 -3.18 -12.34
C ASN A 274 -16.52 -4.30 -13.21
N GLY A 275 -15.19 -4.34 -13.37
CA GLY A 275 -14.48 -5.45 -14.04
C GLY A 275 -13.67 -5.05 -15.26
N LEU A 276 -12.84 -6.00 -15.72
CA LEU A 276 -11.87 -5.85 -16.81
C LEU A 276 -12.52 -5.37 -18.12
N THR A 277 -12.14 -4.19 -18.60
CA THR A 277 -12.31 -3.79 -19.99
C THR A 277 -10.98 -3.95 -20.71
N THR A 278 -10.92 -4.89 -21.65
CA THR A 278 -9.76 -4.99 -22.54
C THR A 278 -9.84 -3.85 -23.55
N ALA A 279 -9.07 -2.79 -23.32
CA ALA A 279 -8.88 -1.74 -24.33
C ALA A 279 -8.30 -2.39 -25.59
N SER A 280 -9.15 -2.49 -26.61
CA SER A 280 -8.82 -3.04 -27.92
C SER A 280 -8.74 -1.88 -28.88
N THR A 281 -7.53 -1.42 -29.20
CA THR A 281 -7.09 -0.83 -30.50
C THR A 281 -5.61 -0.51 -30.42
#